data_AF-A0A359CEX6-F1
#
_entry.id   AF-A0A359CEX6-F1
#
_cell.length_a   1.000
_cell.length_b   1.000
_cell.length_c   1.000
_cell.angle_alpha   90.00
_cell.angle_beta   90.00
_cell.angle_gamma   90.00
#
_symmetry.space_group_name_H-M   'P 1'
#
loop_
_entity.id
_entity.type
_entity.pdbx_description
1 polymer ?
#
loop_
_entity_poly.entity_id
_entity_poly.type
_entity_poly.pdbx_seq_one_letter_code
_entity_poly.pdbx_strand_id
1 'polypeptide(L)'
;MMNPIVKSIVLSDGRTITLETGKLAKQADGAVTLRTGNTVLLATVCAAKDATPGTDFMPLQVEYREKFASSGRFPGGFMKREGKPSDYEVLTSRLIDRALRPLFPDDYHADVFVNVILFSADGEDMPDALAGLAASAALAVSDIPFNGPISEVRVARIDGKLIVNPTFSQLKQADLDIMVGATLDNIMMVEGEMNEVS
;
A
#
# COMPACT_ATOMS: atom_id res chain seq x y z
N MET A 1 9.85 -16.08 22.96
CA MET A 1 8.72 -16.32 22.04
C MET A 1 8.35 -15.00 21.40
N MET A 2 8.12 -15.00 20.09
CA MET A 2 7.69 -13.81 19.36
C MET A 2 6.18 -13.69 19.52
N ASN A 3 5.68 -12.59 20.09
CA ASN A 3 4.25 -12.34 20.23
C ASN A 3 3.80 -11.34 19.16
N PRO A 4 3.31 -11.79 18.00
CA PRO A 4 2.75 -10.89 17.00
C PRO A 4 1.48 -10.22 17.51
N ILE A 5 1.28 -8.96 17.14
CA ILE A 5 0.02 -8.25 17.34
C ILE A 5 -0.75 -8.35 16.03
N VAL A 6 -1.97 -8.88 16.09
CA VAL A 6 -2.81 -9.13 14.92
C VAL A 6 -4.13 -8.38 15.08
N LYS A 7 -4.55 -7.68 14.03
CA LYS A 7 -5.86 -7.03 13.90
C LYS A 7 -6.50 -7.39 12.57
N SER A 8 -7.82 -7.53 12.55
CA SER A 8 -8.56 -7.89 11.34
C SER A 8 -9.68 -6.89 11.09
N ILE A 9 -9.89 -6.57 9.81
CA ILE A 9 -10.94 -5.71 9.28
C ILE A 9 -11.84 -6.61 8.44
N VAL A 10 -13.13 -6.67 8.77
CA VAL A 10 -14.13 -7.43 8.01
C VAL A 10 -14.84 -6.47 7.06
N LEU A 11 -14.75 -6.73 5.77
CA LEU A 11 -15.43 -5.98 4.72
C LEU A 11 -16.93 -6.36 4.69
N SER A 12 -17.74 -5.50 4.08
CA SER A 12 -19.20 -5.69 4.00
C SER A 12 -19.63 -6.96 3.24
N ASP A 13 -18.76 -7.49 2.38
CA ASP A 13 -18.96 -8.74 1.63
C ASP A 13 -18.43 -9.99 2.36
N GLY A 14 -17.92 -9.83 3.60
CA GLY A 14 -17.39 -10.91 4.43
C GLY A 14 -15.92 -11.22 4.23
N ARG A 15 -15.23 -10.60 3.25
CA ARG A 15 -13.77 -10.73 3.13
C ARG A 15 -13.07 -10.09 4.32
N THR A 16 -11.92 -10.63 4.69
CA THR A 16 -11.18 -10.20 5.88
C THR A 16 -9.76 -9.78 5.51
N ILE A 17 -9.42 -8.54 5.84
CA ILE A 17 -8.05 -8.01 5.76
C ILE A 17 -7.42 -8.15 7.14
N THR A 18 -6.26 -8.77 7.23
CA THR A 18 -5.51 -8.96 8.48
C THR A 18 -4.21 -8.18 8.44
N LEU A 19 -3.93 -7.43 9.51
CA LEU A 19 -2.70 -6.68 9.72
C LEU A 19 -1.95 -7.31 10.89
N GLU A 20 -0.69 -7.67 10.67
CA GLU A 20 0.19 -8.28 11.67
C GLU A 20 1.48 -7.46 11.83
N THR A 21 1.86 -7.13 13.07
CA THR A 21 3.15 -6.51 13.40
C THR A 21 3.88 -7.26 14.52
N GLY A 22 5.17 -6.97 14.71
CA GLY A 22 6.00 -7.56 15.76
C GLY A 22 6.62 -8.93 15.42
N LYS A 23 6.41 -9.43 14.19
CA LYS A 23 7.00 -10.69 13.71
C LYS A 23 8.07 -10.52 12.64
N LEU A 24 7.89 -9.65 11.67
CA LEU A 24 8.85 -9.45 10.58
C LEU A 24 9.48 -8.06 10.66
N ALA A 25 10.68 -7.92 10.10
CA ALA A 25 11.39 -6.65 9.91
C ALA A 25 11.47 -5.73 11.15
N LYS A 26 11.75 -6.29 12.34
CA LYS A 26 11.80 -5.57 13.63
C LYS A 26 12.85 -4.45 13.74
N GLN A 27 13.76 -4.37 12.78
CA GLN A 27 14.79 -3.32 12.74
C GLN A 27 14.33 -2.09 11.97
N ALA A 28 13.23 -2.18 11.22
CA ALA A 28 12.57 -1.02 10.66
C ALA A 28 11.83 -0.28 11.78
N ASP A 29 11.64 1.03 11.63
CA ASP A 29 10.91 1.85 12.59
C ASP A 29 9.44 1.42 12.65
N GLY A 30 8.88 0.98 11.52
CA GLY A 30 7.57 0.35 11.46
C GLY A 30 7.53 -0.79 10.44
N ALA A 31 6.81 -1.87 10.77
CA ALA A 31 6.62 -3.01 9.87
C ALA A 31 5.26 -3.67 10.08
N VAL A 32 4.51 -3.85 8.99
CA VAL A 32 3.21 -4.52 8.99
C VAL A 32 3.13 -5.51 7.83
N THR A 33 2.71 -6.73 8.15
CA THR A 33 2.31 -7.73 7.16
C THR A 33 0.81 -7.68 6.98
N LEU A 34 0.35 -7.31 5.79
CA LEU A 34 -1.06 -7.31 5.42
C LEU A 34 -1.39 -8.61 4.69
N ARG A 35 -2.54 -9.21 5.01
CA ARG A 35 -3.08 -10.38 4.32
C ARG A 35 -4.56 -10.24 4.02
N THR A 36 -4.95 -10.49 2.78
CA THR A 36 -6.33 -10.88 2.40
C THR A 36 -6.23 -12.19 1.63
N GLY A 37 -7.06 -13.17 1.94
CA GLY A 37 -6.96 -14.49 1.31
C GLY A 37 -5.52 -15.05 1.34
N ASN A 38 -4.97 -15.31 0.15
CA ASN A 38 -3.56 -15.71 -0.02
C ASN A 38 -2.68 -14.58 -0.59
N THR A 39 -3.21 -13.37 -0.73
CA THR A 39 -2.46 -12.16 -1.06
C THR A 39 -1.79 -11.60 0.20
N VAL A 40 -0.46 -11.47 0.17
CA VAL A 40 0.36 -11.06 1.31
C VAL A 40 1.32 -9.95 0.92
N LEU A 41 1.23 -8.82 1.61
CA LEU A 41 2.11 -7.67 1.48
C LEU A 41 2.91 -7.48 2.77
N LEU A 42 4.17 -7.07 2.65
CA LEU A 42 4.96 -6.55 3.77
C LEU A 42 5.27 -5.09 3.49
N ALA A 43 4.75 -4.21 4.33
CA ALA A 43 5.13 -2.81 4.37
C ALA A 43 6.15 -2.59 5.49
N THR A 44 7.22 -1.88 5.17
CA THR A 44 8.24 -1.44 6.13
C THR A 44 8.53 0.04 5.92
N VAL A 45 8.73 0.77 7.02
CA VAL A 45 9.10 2.17 6.99
C VAL A 45 10.34 2.40 7.84
N CYS A 46 11.25 3.21 7.31
CA CYS A 46 12.44 3.65 8.00
C CYS A 46 12.60 5.16 7.84
N ALA A 47 12.99 5.86 8.89
CA ALA A 47 13.39 7.26 8.84
C ALA A 47 14.85 7.44 9.30
N ALA A 48 15.53 8.41 8.70
CA ALA A 48 16.78 8.90 9.26
C ALA A 48 16.52 9.56 10.62
N LYS A 49 17.48 9.44 11.56
CA LYS A 49 17.37 10.07 12.88
C LYS A 49 17.52 11.59 12.81
N ASP A 50 18.36 12.05 11.91
CA ASP A 50 18.69 13.46 11.72
C ASP A 50 18.37 13.85 10.28
N ALA A 51 17.88 15.08 10.10
CA ALA A 51 17.69 15.65 8.77
C ALA A 51 19.04 15.87 8.07
N THR A 52 19.09 15.61 6.78
CA THR A 52 20.27 15.90 5.97
C THR A 52 20.53 17.42 5.95
N PRO A 53 21.76 17.89 6.25
CA PRO A 53 22.05 19.32 6.28
C PRO A 53 21.76 20.00 4.94
N GLY A 54 20.97 21.08 4.98
CA GLY A 54 20.59 21.86 3.80
C GLY A 54 19.36 21.35 3.06
N THR A 55 18.68 20.31 3.56
CA THR A 55 17.38 19.87 3.05
C THR A 55 16.29 20.88 3.41
N ASP A 56 15.59 21.37 2.40
CA ASP A 56 14.50 22.36 2.47
C ASP A 56 13.14 21.79 2.04
N PHE A 57 13.06 20.48 1.84
CA PHE A 57 11.85 19.76 1.44
C PHE A 57 11.68 18.48 2.25
N MET A 58 10.54 17.80 2.11
CA MET A 58 10.27 16.48 2.70
C MET A 58 10.80 15.35 1.80
N PRO A 59 11.97 14.73 2.10
CA PRO A 59 12.49 13.59 1.35
C PRO A 59 11.73 12.30 1.71
N LEU A 60 10.60 12.09 1.05
CA LEU A 60 9.86 10.84 1.06
C LEU A 60 10.12 10.06 -0.23
N GLN A 61 10.60 8.83 -0.09
CA GLN A 61 10.70 7.86 -1.18
C GLN A 61 9.80 6.66 -0.88
N VAL A 62 8.95 6.31 -1.85
CA VAL A 62 8.07 5.16 -1.77
C VAL A 62 8.44 4.16 -2.87
N GLU A 63 8.58 2.90 -2.51
CA GLU A 63 8.82 1.80 -3.45
C GLU A 63 7.81 0.68 -3.23
N TYR A 64 7.06 0.34 -4.28
CA TYR A 64 6.23 -0.85 -4.34
C TYR A 64 6.89 -1.87 -5.28
N ARG A 65 7.04 -3.12 -4.81
CA ARG A 65 7.73 -4.17 -5.57
C ARG A 65 6.99 -5.49 -5.56
N GLU A 66 6.88 -6.08 -6.75
CA GLU A 66 6.35 -7.43 -6.92
C GLU A 66 7.45 -8.43 -7.21
N LYS A 67 7.63 -9.39 -6.30
CA LYS A 67 8.57 -10.48 -6.53
C LYS A 67 7.96 -11.46 -7.52
N PHE A 68 8.72 -11.97 -8.49
CA PHE A 68 8.20 -13.02 -9.38
C PHE A 68 7.76 -14.27 -8.60
N ALA A 69 8.44 -14.54 -7.48
CA ALA A 69 8.10 -15.60 -6.56
C ALA A 69 6.70 -15.44 -5.92
N SER A 70 6.14 -14.22 -5.85
CA SER A 70 4.80 -14.00 -5.29
C SER A 70 3.70 -14.69 -6.09
N SER A 71 3.93 -14.86 -7.40
CA SER A 71 3.03 -15.57 -8.33
C SER A 71 3.56 -16.97 -8.72
N GLY A 72 4.59 -17.46 -8.02
CA GLY A 72 5.22 -18.76 -8.31
C GLY A 72 5.95 -18.81 -9.66
N ARG A 73 6.40 -17.65 -10.17
CA ARG A 73 7.07 -17.55 -11.48
C ARG A 73 8.56 -17.25 -11.32
N PHE A 74 9.33 -17.56 -12.37
CA PHE A 74 10.72 -17.14 -12.50
C PHE A 74 10.81 -15.89 -13.39
N PRO A 75 11.71 -14.94 -13.11
CA PRO A 75 11.93 -13.80 -13.99
C PRO A 75 12.31 -14.26 -15.41
N GLY A 76 11.67 -13.69 -16.43
CA GLY A 76 11.83 -14.11 -17.82
C GLY A 76 13.20 -13.80 -18.43
N GLY A 77 13.86 -12.72 -17.98
CA GLY A 77 15.11 -12.19 -18.57
C GLY A 77 16.36 -13.06 -18.38
N PHE A 78 17.44 -12.69 -19.06
CA PHE A 78 18.72 -13.42 -19.04
C PHE A 78 19.30 -13.57 -17.63
N MET A 79 19.26 -12.50 -16.83
CA MET A 79 19.80 -12.51 -15.46
C MET A 79 18.95 -13.30 -14.45
N LYS A 80 17.73 -13.70 -14.80
CA LYS A 80 16.79 -14.43 -13.91
C LYS A 80 16.60 -13.75 -12.54
N ARG A 81 16.62 -12.41 -12.52
CA ARG A 81 16.43 -11.55 -11.35
C ARG A 81 15.44 -10.44 -11.65
N GLU A 82 14.79 -9.93 -10.62
CA GLU A 82 13.99 -8.71 -10.67
C GLU A 82 14.86 -7.56 -11.19
N GLY A 83 14.38 -6.89 -12.23
CA GLY A 83 15.05 -5.75 -12.85
C GLY A 83 14.56 -4.42 -12.31
N LYS A 84 14.56 -3.40 -13.16
CA LYS A 84 13.94 -2.11 -12.85
C LYS A 84 12.44 -2.27 -12.54
N PRO A 85 11.85 -1.39 -11.72
CA PRO A 85 10.40 -1.31 -11.55
C PRO A 85 9.66 -1.20 -12.88
N SER A 86 8.58 -1.94 -13.00
CA SER A 86 7.60 -1.83 -14.08
C SER A 86 6.75 -0.57 -13.94
N ASP A 87 6.07 -0.17 -15.02
CA ASP A 87 5.17 0.99 -14.99
C ASP A 87 4.08 0.82 -13.93
N TYR A 88 3.54 -0.40 -13.78
CA TYR A 88 2.57 -0.72 -12.73
C TYR A 88 3.14 -0.49 -11.33
N GLU A 89 4.34 -1.00 -11.05
CA GLU A 89 5.00 -0.80 -9.75
C GLU A 89 5.28 0.69 -9.45
N VAL A 90 5.69 1.44 -10.48
CA VAL A 90 5.92 2.89 -10.35
C VAL A 90 4.61 3.64 -10.10
N LEU A 91 3.54 3.29 -10.81
CA LEU A 91 2.22 3.91 -10.63
C LEU A 91 1.67 3.64 -9.22
N THR A 92 1.75 2.39 -8.73
CA THR A 92 1.35 2.04 -7.37
C THR A 92 2.19 2.78 -6.33
N SER A 93 3.50 2.90 -6.55
CA SER A 93 4.38 3.70 -5.66
C SER A 93 3.94 5.16 -5.59
N ARG A 94 3.51 5.74 -6.72
CA ARG A 94 3.02 7.12 -6.80
C ARG A 94 1.67 7.32 -6.11
N LEU A 95 0.76 6.33 -6.16
CA LEU A 95 -0.52 6.39 -5.45
C LEU A 95 -0.29 6.49 -3.94
N ILE A 96 0.54 5.59 -3.41
CA ILE A 96 0.92 5.57 -1.99
C ILE A 96 1.60 6.88 -1.59
N ASP A 97 2.58 7.36 -2.38
CA ASP A 97 3.27 8.62 -2.10
C ASP A 97 2.31 9.82 -2.03
N ARG A 98 1.40 9.95 -2.99
CA ARG A 98 0.41 11.04 -3.01
C ARG A 98 -0.52 11.01 -1.81
N ALA A 99 -0.89 9.83 -1.33
CA ALA A 99 -1.78 9.70 -0.19
C ALA A 99 -1.07 9.99 1.15
N LEU A 100 0.22 9.65 1.27
CA LEU A 100 0.98 9.79 2.52
C LEU A 100 1.68 11.15 2.67
N ARG A 101 2.24 11.70 1.59
CA ARG A 101 3.09 12.90 1.62
C ARG A 101 2.47 14.10 2.33
N PRO A 102 1.19 14.46 2.13
CA PRO A 102 0.60 15.63 2.78
C PRO A 102 0.34 15.46 4.29
N LEU A 103 0.57 14.27 4.85
CA LEU A 103 0.30 13.97 6.25
C LEU A 103 1.56 14.05 7.12
N PHE A 104 2.73 14.25 6.52
CA PHE A 104 3.93 14.58 7.28
C PHE A 104 3.87 16.05 7.72
N PRO A 105 4.41 16.39 8.91
CA PRO A 105 4.53 17.79 9.33
C PRO A 105 5.33 18.62 8.32
N ASP A 106 4.94 19.88 8.14
CA ASP A 106 5.55 20.79 7.15
C ASP A 106 7.06 21.04 7.41
N ASP A 107 7.52 20.85 8.65
CA ASP A 107 8.91 21.03 9.08
C ASP A 107 9.70 19.72 9.19
N TYR A 108 9.12 18.61 8.73
CA TYR A 108 9.79 17.30 8.78
C TYR A 108 10.70 17.13 7.56
N HIS A 109 12.02 17.11 7.79
CA HIS A 109 13.04 17.03 6.73
C HIS A 109 13.95 15.79 6.83
N ALA A 110 13.60 14.82 7.67
CA ALA A 110 14.34 13.57 7.75
C ALA A 110 13.98 12.64 6.58
N ASP A 111 14.98 11.94 6.04
CA ASP A 111 14.80 10.98 4.94
C ASP A 111 13.88 9.84 5.38
N VAL A 112 12.73 9.69 4.71
CA VAL A 112 11.76 8.60 4.95
C VAL A 112 11.72 7.68 3.74
N PHE A 113 11.91 6.39 4.00
CA PHE A 113 11.76 5.35 3.00
C PHE A 113 10.61 4.41 3.36
N VAL A 114 9.61 4.34 2.49
CA VAL A 114 8.48 3.43 2.58
C VAL A 114 8.65 2.35 1.53
N ASN A 115 8.71 1.10 1.95
CA ASN A 115 8.85 -0.03 1.05
C ASN A 115 7.71 -1.02 1.25
N VAL A 116 7.03 -1.37 0.17
CA VAL A 116 5.91 -2.33 0.15
C VAL A 116 6.25 -3.45 -0.83
N ILE A 117 6.36 -4.66 -0.31
CA ILE A 117 6.72 -5.85 -1.10
C ILE A 117 5.53 -6.81 -1.13
N LEU A 118 5.13 -7.21 -2.34
CA LEU A 118 4.21 -8.32 -2.56
C LEU A 118 4.96 -9.66 -2.42
N PHE A 119 4.61 -10.42 -1.38
CA PHE A 119 5.20 -11.71 -1.06
C PHE A 119 4.42 -12.90 -1.61
N SER A 120 3.10 -12.77 -1.72
CA SER A 120 2.21 -13.80 -2.26
C SER A 120 1.05 -13.12 -2.96
N ALA A 121 0.68 -13.60 -4.13
CA ALA A 121 -0.50 -13.17 -4.87
C ALA A 121 -1.39 -14.39 -5.11
N ASP A 122 -2.69 -14.25 -4.89
CA ASP A 122 -3.66 -15.33 -5.14
C ASP A 122 -4.27 -15.30 -6.54
N GLY A 123 -4.07 -14.19 -7.28
CA GLY A 123 -4.63 -13.99 -8.61
C GLY A 123 -6.10 -13.59 -8.61
N GLU A 124 -6.68 -13.33 -7.43
CA GLU A 124 -8.07 -12.90 -7.25
C GLU A 124 -8.13 -11.48 -6.71
N ASP A 125 -7.45 -11.22 -5.60
CA ASP A 125 -7.40 -9.92 -4.93
C ASP A 125 -6.35 -9.01 -5.57
N MET A 126 -6.65 -7.71 -5.68
CA MET A 126 -5.74 -6.72 -6.25
C MET A 126 -4.76 -6.19 -5.19
N PRO A 127 -3.44 -6.41 -5.36
CA PRO A 127 -2.46 -5.98 -4.36
C PRO A 127 -2.34 -4.46 -4.19
N ASP A 128 -2.46 -3.70 -5.28
CA ASP A 128 -2.36 -2.24 -5.24
C ASP A 128 -3.41 -1.58 -4.35
N ALA A 129 -4.65 -2.10 -4.36
CA ALA A 129 -5.76 -1.65 -3.53
C ALA A 129 -5.50 -1.78 -2.02
N LEU A 130 -4.47 -2.54 -1.63
CA LEU A 130 -4.10 -2.81 -0.24
C LEU A 130 -2.76 -2.18 0.14
N ALA A 131 -1.99 -1.72 -0.84
CA ALA A 131 -0.63 -1.27 -0.63
C ALA A 131 -0.56 0.00 0.23
N GLY A 132 -1.41 0.99 -0.05
CA GLY A 132 -1.49 2.21 0.78
C GLY A 132 -1.97 1.94 2.19
N LEU A 133 -2.94 1.03 2.39
CA LEU A 133 -3.36 0.59 3.72
C LEU A 133 -2.21 -0.07 4.49
N ALA A 134 -1.43 -0.93 3.84
CA ALA A 134 -0.27 -1.58 4.46
C ALA A 134 0.81 -0.54 4.85
N ALA A 135 1.11 0.40 3.95
CA ALA A 135 2.08 1.46 4.18
C ALA A 135 1.65 2.39 5.34
N SER A 136 0.38 2.81 5.35
CA SER A 136 -0.14 3.62 6.45
C SER A 136 -0.16 2.88 7.77
N ALA A 137 -0.45 1.57 7.78
CA ALA A 137 -0.41 0.77 8.99
C ALA A 137 1.04 0.65 9.51
N ALA A 138 2.03 0.53 8.63
CA ALA A 138 3.45 0.52 8.99
C ALA A 138 3.91 1.85 9.59
N LEU A 139 3.48 3.00 9.05
CA LEU A 139 3.72 4.32 9.65
C LEU A 139 3.00 4.48 11.00
N ALA A 140 1.77 4.00 11.12
CA ALA A 140 1.00 4.13 12.36
C ALA A 140 1.58 3.34 13.55
N VAL A 141 2.41 2.33 13.29
CA VAL A 141 3.11 1.56 14.34
C VAL A 141 4.56 1.99 14.55
N SER A 142 5.05 2.99 13.82
CA SER A 142 6.38 3.57 14.02
C SER A 142 6.35 4.77 14.96
N ASP A 143 7.53 5.33 15.23
CA ASP A 143 7.74 6.58 15.96
C ASP A 143 7.90 7.80 15.03
N ILE A 144 7.67 7.62 13.73
CA ILE A 144 7.79 8.68 12.73
C ILE A 144 6.58 9.63 12.85
N PRO A 145 6.77 10.95 12.97
CA PRO A 145 5.69 11.92 12.96
C PRO A 145 4.83 11.84 11.70
N PHE A 146 3.55 11.47 11.88
CA PHE A 146 2.62 11.25 10.77
C PHE A 146 1.18 11.54 11.22
N ASN A 147 0.50 12.46 10.55
CA ASN A 147 -0.88 12.90 10.86
C ASN A 147 -1.96 11.99 10.25
N GLY A 148 -1.66 10.70 10.07
CA GLY A 148 -2.64 9.69 9.66
C GLY A 148 -3.36 9.03 10.85
N PRO A 149 -3.81 7.77 10.73
CA PRO A 149 -3.65 6.88 9.58
C PRO A 149 -4.57 7.23 8.40
N ILE A 150 -4.24 6.70 7.22
CA ILE A 150 -5.15 6.64 6.07
C ILE A 150 -5.62 5.22 5.82
N SER A 151 -6.75 5.12 5.14
CA SER A 151 -7.08 3.95 4.34
C SER A 151 -6.96 4.34 2.86
N GLU A 152 -6.37 3.46 2.08
CA GLU A 152 -6.43 3.51 0.62
C GLU A 152 -7.21 2.29 0.16
N VAL A 153 -8.23 2.51 -0.67
CA VAL A 153 -9.10 1.46 -1.20
C VAL A 153 -9.38 1.69 -2.68
N ARG A 154 -9.62 0.60 -3.40
CA ARG A 154 -10.22 0.66 -4.73
C ARG A 154 -11.73 0.59 -4.60
N VAL A 155 -12.46 1.44 -5.29
CA VAL A 155 -13.92 1.40 -5.39
C VAL A 155 -14.27 1.22 -6.85
N ALA A 156 -15.04 0.18 -7.14
CA ALA A 156 -15.59 -0.02 -8.47
C ALA A 156 -17.12 -0.03 -8.43
N ARG A 157 -17.74 0.31 -9.55
CA ARG A 157 -19.20 0.20 -9.69
C ARG A 157 -19.56 -0.91 -10.66
N ILE A 158 -20.37 -1.87 -10.18
CA ILE A 158 -20.84 -3.03 -10.95
C ILE A 158 -22.35 -3.10 -10.79
N ASP A 159 -23.08 -3.16 -11.90
CA ASP A 159 -24.56 -3.16 -11.92
C ASP A 159 -25.16 -2.02 -11.06
N GLY A 160 -24.55 -0.84 -11.13
CA GLY A 160 -24.96 0.34 -10.37
C GLY A 160 -24.62 0.34 -8.87
N LYS A 161 -23.91 -0.69 -8.37
CA LYS A 161 -23.53 -0.82 -6.96
C LYS A 161 -22.02 -0.58 -6.77
N LEU A 162 -21.68 0.22 -5.77
CA LEU A 162 -20.29 0.43 -5.37
C LEU A 162 -19.79 -0.77 -4.56
N ILE A 163 -18.61 -1.26 -4.93
CA ILE A 163 -17.92 -2.39 -4.32
C ILE A 163 -16.52 -1.91 -3.92
N VAL A 164 -16.17 -2.16 -2.66
CA VAL A 164 -14.84 -1.85 -2.12
C VAL A 164 -13.89 -3.01 -2.37
N ASN A 165 -12.68 -2.69 -2.82
CA ASN A 165 -11.62 -3.61 -3.19
C ASN A 165 -12.13 -4.76 -4.06
N PRO A 166 -12.68 -4.49 -5.26
CA PRO A 166 -13.17 -5.55 -6.15
C PRO A 166 -12.05 -6.54 -6.50
N THR A 167 -12.40 -7.77 -6.85
CA THR A 167 -11.45 -8.74 -7.42
C THR A 167 -11.11 -8.40 -8.87
N PHE A 168 -10.05 -8.99 -9.42
CA PHE A 168 -9.71 -8.85 -10.84
C PHE A 168 -10.85 -9.24 -11.79
N SER A 169 -11.70 -10.21 -11.41
CA SER A 169 -12.82 -10.67 -12.24
C SER A 169 -14.03 -9.73 -12.15
N GLN A 170 -14.25 -9.14 -10.98
CA GLN A 170 -15.28 -8.12 -10.76
C GLN A 170 -14.94 -6.83 -11.52
N LEU A 171 -13.69 -6.37 -11.45
CA LEU A 171 -13.27 -5.12 -12.09
C LEU A 171 -13.54 -5.09 -13.60
N LYS A 172 -13.46 -6.23 -14.29
CA LYS A 172 -13.77 -6.35 -15.72
C LYS A 172 -15.20 -6.01 -16.11
N GLN A 173 -16.12 -6.03 -15.14
CA GLN A 173 -17.54 -5.72 -15.34
C GLN A 173 -17.87 -4.30 -14.83
N ALA A 174 -16.87 -3.57 -14.35
CA ALA A 174 -17.10 -2.27 -13.75
C ALA A 174 -17.21 -1.16 -14.80
N ASP A 175 -18.11 -0.22 -14.55
CA ASP A 175 -18.22 1.02 -15.33
C ASP A 175 -17.51 2.21 -14.67
N LEU A 176 -17.03 2.02 -13.43
CA LEU A 176 -16.22 2.96 -12.66
C LEU A 176 -15.14 2.17 -11.92
N ASP A 177 -13.90 2.67 -11.94
CA ASP A 177 -12.77 2.17 -11.15
C ASP A 177 -11.98 3.36 -10.59
N ILE A 178 -12.05 3.56 -9.28
CA ILE A 178 -11.34 4.65 -8.60
C ILE A 178 -10.54 4.13 -7.42
N MET A 179 -9.31 4.61 -7.28
CA MET A 179 -8.51 4.53 -6.07
C MET A 179 -8.76 5.78 -5.23
N VAL A 180 -9.04 5.57 -3.95
CA VAL A 180 -9.30 6.65 -2.98
C VAL A 180 -8.44 6.43 -1.74
N GLY A 181 -7.57 7.41 -1.45
CA GLY A 181 -6.80 7.51 -0.22
C GLY A 181 -7.40 8.59 0.68
N ALA A 182 -7.79 8.24 1.90
CA ALA A 182 -8.44 9.17 2.83
C ALA A 182 -8.06 8.90 4.30
N THR A 183 -8.02 9.97 5.09
CA THR A 183 -8.04 9.90 6.56
C THR A 183 -9.48 9.74 7.06
N LEU A 184 -9.69 9.78 8.37
CA LEU A 184 -11.05 9.80 8.93
C LEU A 184 -11.85 11.04 8.49
N ASP A 185 -11.18 12.18 8.36
CA ASP A 185 -11.82 13.47 8.18
C ASP A 185 -11.71 14.01 6.74
N ASN A 186 -10.67 13.63 6.00
CA ASN A 186 -10.33 14.24 4.72
C ASN A 186 -9.94 13.22 3.65
N ILE A 187 -10.36 13.50 2.41
CA ILE A 187 -9.89 12.78 1.21
C ILE A 187 -8.55 13.39 0.79
N MET A 188 -7.54 12.54 0.64
CA MET A 188 -6.17 12.95 0.31
C MET A 188 -5.88 12.80 -1.18
N MET A 189 -6.35 11.71 -1.78
CA MET A 189 -6.02 11.34 -3.14
C MET A 189 -7.18 10.58 -3.79
N VAL A 190 -7.47 10.93 -5.04
CA VAL A 190 -8.37 10.19 -5.92
C VAL A 190 -7.69 10.05 -7.28
N GLU A 191 -7.74 8.85 -7.83
CA GLU A 191 -7.26 8.51 -9.18
C GLU A 191 -8.21 7.46 -9.76
N GLY A 192 -8.56 7.52 -11.04
CA GLY A 192 -9.39 6.47 -11.62
C GLY A 192 -9.86 6.71 -13.04
N GLU A 193 -10.61 5.75 -13.55
CA GLU A 193 -11.16 5.70 -14.90
C GLU A 193 -12.67 5.38 -14.83
N MET A 194 -13.44 5.95 -15.76
CA MET A 194 -14.90 5.84 -15.79
C MET A 194 -15.41 5.75 -17.23
N ASN A 195 -16.42 4.92 -17.45
CA ASN A 195 -17.10 4.76 -18.74
C ASN A 195 -18.37 5.63 -18.78
N GLU A 196 -18.18 6.93 -19.07
CA GLU A 196 -19.26 7.92 -19.22
C GLU A 196 -20.23 7.96 -18.03
N VAL A 197 -19.69 7.79 -16.83
CA VAL A 197 -20.45 7.82 -15.59
C VAL A 197 -20.87 9.25 -15.25
N SER A 198 -22.16 9.46 -14.95
CA SER A 198 -22.78 10.73 -14.58
C SER A 198 -22.47 11.18 -13.15
#